data_AF-A0A9D6MTK1-F1
#
_entry.id   AF-A0A9D6MTK1-F1
#
_cell.length_a   1.000
_cell.length_b   1.000
_cell.length_c   1.000
_cell.angle_alpha   90.00
_cell.angle_beta   90.00
_cell.angle_gamma   90.00
#
_symmetry.space_group_name_H-M   'P 1'
#
loop_
_entity.id
_entity.type
_entity.pdbx_description
1 polymer ?
#
loop_
_entity_poly.entity_id
_entity_poly.type
_entity_poly.pdbx_seq_one_letter_code
_entity_poly.pdbx_strand_id
1 'polypeptide(L)' 'MELWVHETADPVGVRGALDNQRRFRITVEGRLGLRYAIDSSDDLNQWTHAMDGRAPLEYDEPAPTTRRRYYRVRPMIDP' A
#
# COMPACT_ATOMS: atom_id res chain seq x y z
N MET A 1 22.97 9.10 -9.50
CA MET A 1 22.30 8.16 -8.56
C MET A 1 20.85 8.14 -8.98
N GLU A 2 20.48 7.17 -9.81
CA GLU A 2 19.18 7.14 -10.49
C GLU A 2 18.26 6.18 -9.73
N LEU A 3 17.16 6.73 -9.21
CA LEU A 3 16.12 5.99 -8.53
C LEU A 3 15.13 5.50 -9.59
N TRP A 4 15.19 4.22 -9.95
CA TRP A 4 14.24 3.63 -10.90
C TRP A 4 12.94 3.28 -10.17
N VAL A 5 11.84 3.94 -10.53
CA VAL A 5 10.49 3.56 -10.10
C VAL A 5 9.75 3.04 -11.33
N HIS A 6 9.41 1.76 -11.32
CA HIS A 6 8.53 1.17 -12.33
C HIS A 6 7.08 1.43 -11.91
N GLU A 7 6.41 2.35 -12.60
CA GLU A 7 5.02 2.70 -12.36
C GLU A 7 4.12 1.84 -13.27
N THR A 8 3.35 0.93 -12.69
CA THR A 8 2.39 0.11 -13.45
C THR A 8 0.97 0.42 -12.99
N ALA A 9 0.18 0.96 -13.94
CA ALA A 9 -1.28 1.09 -13.98
C ALA A 9 -1.96 2.14 -13.08
N ASP A 10 -2.53 3.16 -13.75
CA ASP A 10 -3.25 4.34 -13.24
C ASP A 10 -2.45 5.23 -12.27
N PRO A 11 -2.64 6.57 -12.23
CA PRO A 11 -2.05 7.41 -11.20
C PRO A 11 -2.74 7.11 -9.86
N VAL A 12 -2.40 5.96 -9.25
CA VAL A 12 -2.82 5.63 -7.91
C VAL A 12 -2.03 6.54 -6.99
N GLY A 13 -2.68 7.58 -6.46
CA GLY A 13 -2.10 8.39 -5.40
C GLY A 13 -1.95 7.52 -4.15
N VAL A 14 -0.82 6.83 -4.03
CA VAL A 14 -0.46 6.07 -2.82
C VAL A 14 0.39 6.97 -1.94
N ARG A 15 -0.08 7.23 -0.73
CA ARG A 15 0.68 7.99 0.28
C ARG A 15 0.87 7.12 1.50
N GLY A 16 2.14 6.90 1.89
CA GLY A 16 2.52 6.24 3.13
C GLY A 16 3.05 7.28 4.13
N ALA A 17 2.52 7.31 5.35
CA ALA A 17 3.00 8.18 6.41
C ALA A 17 3.03 7.49 7.78
N LEU A 18 3.96 7.89 8.64
CA LEU A 18 3.92 7.57 10.06
C LEU A 18 3.16 8.69 10.79
N ASP A 19 2.17 8.33 11.59
CA ASP A 19 1.49 9.29 12.45
C ASP A 19 2.24 9.55 13.77
N ASN A 20 1.76 10.52 14.54
CA ASN A 20 2.34 10.90 15.84
C ASN A 20 2.25 9.79 16.90
N GLN A 21 1.50 8.72 16.64
CA GLN A 21 1.36 7.54 17.50
C GLN A 21 2.23 6.36 17.01
N ARG A 22 3.11 6.60 16.02
CA ARG A 22 3.90 5.55 15.35
C ARG A 22 3.01 4.48 14.71
N ARG A 23 1.88 4.86 14.12
CA ARG A 23 1.15 3.99 13.19
C ARG A 23 1.55 4.33 11.78
N PHE A 24 1.68 3.31 10.95
CA PHE A 24 1.86 3.47 9.52
C PHE A 24 0.49 3.52 8.86
N ARG A 25 0.27 4.53 8.01
CA ARG A 25 -0.96 4.70 7.24
C ARG A 25 -0.66 4.73 5.75
N ILE A 26 -1.45 3.98 4.98
CA ILE A 26 -1.52 4.05 3.53
C ILE A 26 -2.88 4.60 3.12
N THR A 27 -2.88 5.66 2.33
CA THR A 27 -4.08 6.15 1.64
C THR A 27 -3.96 5.84 0.15
N VAL A 28 -5.00 5.24 -0.43
CA VAL A 28 -5.09 4.90 -1.85
C VAL A 28 -6.21 5.72 -2.48
N GLU A 29 -5.83 6.79 -3.18
CA GLU A 29 -6.74 7.70 -3.93
C GLU A 29 -6.96 7.23 -5.38
N GLY A 30 -6.85 5.92 -5.64
CA GLY A 30 -7.01 5.35 -6.98
C GLY A 30 -8.35 5.70 -7.64
N ARG A 31 -8.58 5.25 -8.87
CA ARG A 31 -9.80 5.59 -9.61
C ARG A 31 -11.03 5.18 -8.79
N LEU A 32 -11.90 6.16 -8.53
CA LEU A 32 -13.09 5.99 -7.69
C LEU A 32 -13.92 4.78 -8.15
N GLY A 33 -14.28 3.94 -7.19
CA GLY A 33 -15.06 2.72 -7.43
C GLY A 33 -14.26 1.52 -7.93
N LEU A 34 -13.00 1.67 -8.35
CA LEU A 34 -12.13 0.52 -8.61
C LEU A 34 -11.63 -0.09 -7.30
N ARG A 35 -11.44 -1.41 -7.33
CA ARG A 35 -10.95 -2.17 -6.18
C ARG A 35 -9.44 -2.31 -6.23
N TYR A 36 -8.80 -2.16 -5.08
CA TYR A 36 -7.36 -2.28 -4.91
C TYR A 36 -7.07 -3.19 -3.71
N ALA A 37 -5.96 -3.91 -3.78
CA ALA A 37 -5.41 -4.68 -2.68
C ALA A 37 -4.10 -4.04 -2.20
N ILE A 38 -3.92 -4.06 -0.89
CA ILE A 38 -2.67 -3.74 -0.20
C ILE A 38 -2.10 -5.07 0.28
N ASP A 39 -0.86 -5.35 -0.13
CA ASP A 39 -0.08 -6.47 0.41
C ASP A 39 1.13 -5.91 1.18
N SER A 40 1.57 -6.62 2.21
CA SER A 40 2.76 -6.31 2.98
C SER A 40 3.81 -7.42 2.88
N SER A 41 5.07 -7.08 3.13
CA SER A 41 6.20 -8.01 3.11
C SER A 41 7.26 -7.57 4.11
N ASP A 42 7.93 -8.52 4.75
CA ASP A 42 9.08 -8.23 5.61
C ASP A 42 10.43 -8.39 4.84
N ASP A 43 10.43 -8.95 3.63
CA ASP A 43 11.63 -9.34 2.88
C ASP A 43 11.63 -9.03 1.37
N LEU A 44 10.56 -8.39 0.85
CA LEU A 44 10.27 -8.12 -0.56
C LEU A 44 10.06 -9.36 -1.46
N ASN A 45 10.23 -10.58 -0.94
CA ASN A 45 10.07 -11.82 -1.69
C ASN A 45 8.69 -12.44 -1.45
N GLN A 46 8.28 -12.50 -0.19
CA GLN A 46 7.00 -13.05 0.22
C GLN A 46 6.04 -11.92 0.58
N TRP A 47 4.91 -11.88 -0.12
CA TRP A 47 3.89 -10.85 0.07
C TRP A 47 2.65 -11.48 0.67
N THR A 48 2.20 -10.93 1.80
CA THR A 48 0.98 -11.33 2.49
C THR A 48 -0.10 -10.30 2.23
N HIS A 49 -1.31 -10.76 1.92
CA HIS A 49 -2.46 -9.89 1.77
C HIS A 49 -2.79 -9.20 3.10
N ALA A 50 -2.88 -7.87 3.09
CA ALA A 50 -3.19 -7.09 4.28
C ALA A 50 -4.65 -6.62 4.29
N MET A 51 -5.11 -6.04 3.17
CA MET A 51 -6.46 -5.52 3.02
C MET A 51 -6.80 -5.36 1.53
N ASP A 52 -8.08 -5.39 1.19
CA ASP A 52 -8.59 -4.83 -0.06
C ASP A 52 -9.84 -3.98 0.14
N GLY A 53 -10.12 -3.13 -0.83
CA GLY A 53 -11.28 -2.24 -0.81
C GLY A 53 -11.44 -1.44 -2.09
N ARG A 54 -12.56 -0.72 -2.22
CA ARG A 54 -12.76 0.24 -3.32
C ARG A 54 -12.12 1.58 -2.96
N ALA A 55 -11.49 2.24 -3.93
CA ALA A 55 -10.94 3.57 -3.72
C ALA A 55 -12.05 4.63 -3.52
N PRO A 56 -11.84 5.63 -2.63
CA PRO A 56 -10.65 5.79 -1.78
C PRO A 56 -10.65 4.78 -0.63
N LEU A 57 -9.48 4.23 -0.29
CA LEU A 57 -9.33 3.36 0.87
C LEU A 57 -8.14 3.76 1.74
N GLU A 58 -8.26 3.50 3.04
CA GLU A 58 -7.20 3.71 4.01
C GLU A 58 -6.87 2.39 4.70
N TYR A 59 -5.59 2.14 4.88
CA TYR A 59 -5.06 1.06 5.68
C TYR A 59 -4.16 1.65 6.75
N ASP A 60 -4.32 1.21 7.99
CA ASP A 60 -3.49 1.65 9.09
C ASP A 60 -3.11 0.49 10.02
N GLU A 61 -1.85 0.48 10.44
CA GLU A 61 -1.35 -0.51 11.40
C GLU A 61 -0.29 0.08 12.33
N PRO A 62 -0.05 -0.52 13.51
CA PRO A 62 1.09 -0.15 14.33
C PRO A 62 2.40 -0.30 13.55
N ALA A 63 3.26 0.72 13.56
CA ALA A 63 4.54 0.63 12.88
C ALA A 63 5.42 -0.42 13.56
N PRO A 64 6.08 -1.31 12.80
CA PRO A 64 6.98 -2.28 13.39
C PRO A 64 8.15 -1.58 14.08
N THR A 65 8.42 -1.97 15.33
CA THR A 65 9.45 -1.33 16.17
C THR A 65 10.85 -1.87 15.94
N THR A 66 10.98 -3.07 15.37
CA THR A 66 12.25 -3.82 15.30
C THR A 66 12.60 -4.33 13.91
N ARG A 67 11.70 -4.19 12.92
CA ARG A 67 11.88 -4.72 11.57
C ARG A 67 11.35 -3.75 10.53
N ARG A 68 11.92 -3.82 9.33
CA ARG A 68 11.35 -3.13 8.17
C ARG A 68 10.15 -3.92 7.68
N ARG A 69 9.13 -3.19 7.23
CA ARG A 69 7.99 -3.74 6.51
C ARG A 69 7.79 -2.92 5.24
N TYR A 70 7.53 -3.62 4.16
CA TYR A 70 7.31 -3.09 2.83
C TYR A 70 5.86 -3.28 2.45
N TYR A 71 5.35 -2.39 1.61
CA TYR A 71 3.96 -2.42 1.16
C TYR A 71 3.90 -2.19 -0.34
N ARG A 72 2.92 -2.82 -0.98
CA ARG A 72 2.57 -2.56 -2.37
C ARG A 72 1.06 -2.46 -2.51
N VAL A 73 0.64 -1.67 -3.48
CA VAL A 73 -0.77 -1.53 -3.87
C VAL A 73 -0.90 -2.10 -5.28
N ARG A 74 -1.96 -2.89 -5.51
CA ARG A 74 -2.27 -3.43 -6.84
C ARG A 74 -3.76 -3.33 -7.15
N PRO A 75 -4.15 -3.03 -8.39
CA PRO A 75 -5.55 -3.09 -8.80
C PRO A 75 -6.06 -4.52 -8.71
N MET A 76 -7.33 -4.67 -8.36
CA MET A 76 -8.06 -5.93 -8.42
C MET A 76 -9.04 -5.88 -9.57
N ILE A 77 -9.04 -6.92 -10.40
CA ILE A 77 -10.09 -7.14 -11.38
C ILE A 77 -11.24 -7.80 -10.59
N ASP A 78 -12.37 -7.10 -10.44
CA ASP A 78 -13.60 -7.74 -9.95
C ASP A 78 -14.00 -8.82 -10.97
N PRO A 79 -14.31 -10.06 -10.54
CA PRO A 79 -14.74 -11.15 -11.42
C PRO A 79 -16.09 -10.89 -12.10
#